data_AF-A0A7K2C7F5-F1
#
_entry.id   AF-A0A7K2C7F5-F1
#
_cell.length_a   1.000
_cell.length_b   1.000
_cell.length_c   1.000
_cell.angle_alpha   90.00
_cell.angle_beta   90.00
_cell.angle_gamma   90.00
#
_symmetry.space_group_name_H-M   'P 1'
#
loop_
_entity.id
_entity.type
_entity.pdbx_description
1 polymer ?
#
loop_
_entity_poly.entity_id
_entity_poly.type
_entity_poly.pdbx_seq_one_letter_code
_entity_poly.pdbx_strand_id
1 'polypeptide(L)'
;PEWYRAAGELGLDYVRILPDAWPADSRDFLIGNADNFAAINETDLALLIEALNEAESNGIKVVLAMASLPGARWKQLNENQDDGRLWRDERYHEQAFNFWRQLAMRLEKHPAIVAYNPLNEPHPEKVFGFEEPDENFSQWFQGIQNTPADLNRFNQRMVESIRSVDADTPIMLDGWFYAAPQAFDFNHPVDDDKVLYAFHNPGPWQMVTYRVNKGRYAYPDRVPKWWNGPVESWTIDRLAEEINAVQRFAERYEIPSHRIIASEFWYDRRLEGAAAYLSDLIEIYNSRGWHWAFYAFRGGGSWTGLDYEIAPDHKMDWHYWQAVEQGKDPEQFKPRGMNPLWKILQRQFRKNSKSQDFISP
;
A
#
# COMPACT_ATOMS: atom_id res chain seq x y z
N PRO A 1 -7.79 10.63 -15.09
CA PRO A 1 -7.67 9.22 -15.50
C PRO A 1 -9.02 8.47 -15.53
N GLU A 2 -9.30 7.71 -16.59
CA GLU A 2 -10.54 6.92 -16.75
C GLU A 2 -10.84 6.01 -15.54
N TRP A 3 -9.81 5.54 -14.85
CA TRP A 3 -9.96 4.66 -13.70
C TRP A 3 -10.62 5.35 -12.48
N TYR A 4 -10.58 6.68 -12.31
CA TYR A 4 -11.33 7.36 -11.25
C TYR A 4 -12.84 7.28 -11.49
N ARG A 5 -13.27 7.48 -12.74
CA ARG A 5 -14.68 7.31 -13.11
C ARG A 5 -15.14 5.89 -12.84
N ALA A 6 -14.34 4.91 -13.27
CA ALA A 6 -14.66 3.51 -13.03
C ALA A 6 -14.69 3.13 -11.55
N ALA A 7 -13.79 3.69 -10.74
CA ALA A 7 -13.81 3.52 -9.28
C ALA A 7 -15.09 4.09 -8.68
N GLY A 8 -15.51 5.28 -9.12
CA GLY A 8 -16.75 5.93 -8.69
C GLY A 8 -17.99 5.14 -9.08
N GLU A 9 -18.08 4.67 -10.32
CA GLU A 9 -19.16 3.81 -10.83
C GLU A 9 -19.23 2.46 -10.10
N LEU A 10 -18.08 1.90 -9.72
CA LEU A 10 -17.99 0.69 -8.92
C LEU A 10 -18.43 0.90 -7.46
N GLY A 11 -18.33 2.14 -6.96
CA GLY A 11 -18.65 2.49 -5.58
C GLY A 11 -17.51 2.23 -4.60
N LEU A 12 -16.25 2.37 -5.03
CA LEU A 12 -15.11 2.34 -4.11
C LEU A 12 -15.20 3.53 -3.14
N ASP A 13 -14.92 3.30 -1.86
CA ASP A 13 -14.89 4.39 -0.86
C ASP A 13 -13.65 5.28 -1.02
N TYR A 14 -12.52 4.66 -1.36
CA TYR A 14 -11.25 5.35 -1.61
C TYR A 14 -10.36 4.58 -2.57
N VAL A 15 -9.32 5.25 -3.05
CA VAL A 15 -8.15 4.67 -3.72
C VAL A 15 -6.88 5.09 -2.99
N ARG A 16 -5.87 4.22 -2.98
CA ARG A 16 -4.52 4.58 -2.54
C ARG A 16 -3.64 4.74 -3.78
N ILE A 17 -3.05 5.92 -3.95
CA ILE A 17 -2.24 6.25 -5.13
C ILE A 17 -0.78 6.46 -4.75
N LEU A 18 0.12 6.06 -5.64
CA LEU A 18 1.56 6.27 -5.54
C LEU A 18 1.99 7.13 -6.74
N PRO A 19 2.04 8.47 -6.60
CA PRO A 19 2.29 9.36 -7.72
C PRO A 19 3.76 9.41 -8.12
N ASP A 20 4.68 8.81 -7.35
CA ASP A 20 6.10 8.66 -7.71
C ASP A 20 6.32 8.11 -9.12
N ALA A 21 5.43 7.23 -9.57
CA ALA A 21 5.50 6.60 -10.89
C ALA A 21 5.04 7.52 -12.04
N TRP A 22 4.54 8.72 -11.75
CA TRP A 22 4.11 9.66 -12.77
C TRP A 22 5.31 10.37 -13.41
N PRO A 23 5.19 10.87 -14.64
CA PRO A 23 6.24 11.67 -15.26
C PRO A 23 6.56 12.89 -14.39
N ALA A 24 7.78 12.98 -13.89
CA ALA A 24 8.27 14.12 -13.13
C ALA A 24 8.74 15.23 -14.07
N ASP A 25 8.44 16.49 -13.70
CA ASP A 25 9.01 17.68 -14.35
C ASP A 25 10.52 17.80 -14.11
N SER A 26 10.99 17.28 -12.97
CA SER A 26 12.41 17.17 -12.62
C SER A 26 12.81 15.69 -12.49
N ARG A 27 13.69 15.33 -11.55
CA ARG A 27 14.14 13.94 -11.38
C ARG A 27 13.14 13.07 -10.63
N ASP A 28 12.61 13.60 -9.54
CA ASP A 28 11.79 12.87 -8.57
C ASP A 28 10.42 13.57 -8.47
N PHE A 29 9.30 12.90 -8.77
CA PHE A 29 7.97 13.52 -8.80
C PHE A 29 7.63 14.19 -7.46
N LEU A 30 7.17 15.46 -7.48
CA LEU A 30 6.95 16.37 -6.34
C LEU A 30 8.21 16.79 -5.58
N ILE A 31 9.13 15.86 -5.34
CA ILE A 31 10.35 16.08 -4.56
C ILE A 31 11.35 16.95 -5.35
N GLY A 32 11.33 16.87 -6.68
CA GLY A 32 12.27 17.51 -7.58
C GLY A 32 13.66 16.87 -7.58
N ASN A 33 14.29 16.80 -6.40
CA ASN A 33 15.58 16.16 -6.17
C ASN A 33 15.68 15.57 -4.75
N ALA A 34 15.57 14.25 -4.64
CA ALA A 34 15.68 13.52 -3.38
C ALA A 34 17.12 13.45 -2.80
N ASP A 35 18.14 13.96 -3.50
CA ASP A 35 19.49 14.13 -2.94
C ASP A 35 19.62 15.41 -2.09
N ASN A 36 18.83 16.43 -2.44
CA ASN A 36 18.87 17.74 -1.80
C ASN A 36 17.52 18.43 -2.00
N PHE A 37 16.54 18.06 -1.20
CA PHE A 37 15.20 18.64 -1.24
C PHE A 37 15.21 20.05 -0.65
N ALA A 38 14.61 20.99 -1.38
CA ALA A 38 14.46 22.37 -0.94
C ALA A 38 12.98 22.80 -0.90
N ALA A 39 12.28 22.60 -2.01
CA ALA A 39 10.87 22.94 -2.15
C ALA A 39 10.16 21.95 -3.07
N ILE A 40 8.84 21.82 -2.90
CA ILE A 40 8.00 21.02 -3.80
C ILE A 40 8.08 21.55 -5.23
N ASN A 41 8.15 20.64 -6.20
CA ASN A 41 8.00 20.99 -7.60
C ASN A 41 6.54 21.40 -7.88
N GLU A 42 6.33 22.68 -8.23
CA GLU A 42 4.99 23.24 -8.44
C GLU A 42 4.29 22.70 -9.70
N THR A 43 5.05 22.28 -10.73
CA THR A 43 4.48 21.64 -11.93
C THR A 43 3.89 20.28 -11.58
N ASP A 44 4.65 19.46 -10.85
CA ASP A 44 4.19 18.14 -10.39
C ASP A 44 3.01 18.28 -9.41
N LEU A 45 3.05 19.30 -8.53
CA LEU A 45 1.95 19.57 -7.60
C LEU A 45 0.67 19.99 -8.33
N ALA A 46 0.76 20.79 -9.39
CA ALA A 46 -0.39 21.14 -10.21
C ALA A 46 -1.03 19.89 -10.84
N LEU A 47 -0.20 18.95 -11.32
CA LEU A 47 -0.69 17.66 -11.85
C LEU A 47 -1.36 16.81 -10.77
N LEU A 48 -0.79 16.75 -9.56
CA LEU A 48 -1.42 16.09 -8.42
C LEU A 48 -2.78 16.71 -8.09
N ILE A 49 -2.86 18.04 -8.02
CA ILE A 49 -4.12 18.74 -7.73
C ILE A 49 -5.16 18.46 -8.83
N GLU A 50 -4.78 18.43 -10.11
CA GLU A 50 -5.68 18.05 -11.20
C GLU A 50 -6.22 16.62 -11.02
N ALA A 51 -5.34 15.66 -10.70
CA ALA A 51 -5.76 14.28 -10.45
C ALA A 51 -6.68 14.16 -9.22
N LEU A 52 -6.43 14.92 -8.15
CA LEU A 52 -7.28 14.94 -6.97
C LEU A 52 -8.64 15.61 -7.23
N ASN A 53 -8.67 16.68 -8.04
CA ASN A 53 -9.93 17.29 -8.50
C ASN A 53 -10.76 16.30 -9.31
N GLU A 54 -10.12 15.50 -10.16
CA GLU A 54 -10.81 14.46 -10.91
C GLU A 54 -11.35 13.36 -9.99
N ALA A 55 -10.59 12.94 -8.99
CA ALA A 55 -11.05 12.00 -7.97
C ALA A 55 -12.32 12.51 -7.27
N GLU A 56 -12.30 13.75 -6.78
CA GLU A 56 -13.45 14.38 -6.13
C GLU A 56 -14.65 14.47 -7.08
N SER A 57 -14.43 14.86 -8.35
CA SER A 57 -15.51 14.96 -9.34
C SER A 57 -16.21 13.63 -9.62
N ASN A 58 -15.52 12.50 -9.36
CA ASN A 58 -16.06 11.15 -9.46
C ASN A 58 -16.46 10.57 -8.09
N GLY A 59 -16.47 11.37 -7.03
CA GLY A 59 -16.88 10.96 -5.68
C GLY A 59 -15.93 10.00 -4.99
N ILE A 60 -14.65 9.98 -5.39
CA ILE A 60 -13.63 9.07 -4.86
C ILE A 60 -12.68 9.80 -3.91
N LYS A 61 -12.48 9.21 -2.73
CA LYS A 61 -11.45 9.67 -1.78
C LYS A 61 -10.09 9.06 -2.08
N VAL A 62 -9.04 9.75 -1.66
CA VAL A 62 -7.65 9.45 -1.98
C VAL A 62 -6.83 9.35 -0.71
N VAL A 63 -6.18 8.19 -0.55
CA VAL A 63 -5.00 8.03 0.31
C VAL A 63 -3.78 8.34 -0.55
N LEU A 64 -3.06 9.42 -0.24
CA LEU A 64 -1.85 9.79 -0.95
C LEU A 64 -0.64 9.10 -0.32
N ALA A 65 -0.07 8.10 -1.00
CA ALA A 65 1.11 7.38 -0.55
C ALA A 65 2.34 7.80 -1.33
N MET A 66 3.49 7.89 -0.66
CA MET A 66 4.78 8.13 -1.33
C MET A 66 5.65 6.88 -1.25
N ALA A 67 6.22 6.47 -2.38
CA ALA A 67 7.22 5.39 -2.43
C ALA A 67 8.65 5.92 -2.26
N SER A 68 8.85 7.22 -2.45
CA SER A 68 10.12 7.90 -2.28
C SER A 68 10.03 9.02 -1.25
N LEU A 69 11.14 9.23 -0.55
CA LEU A 69 11.42 10.43 0.22
C LEU A 69 12.84 10.93 -0.09
N PRO A 70 13.19 12.17 0.28
CA PRO A 70 14.59 12.60 0.31
C PRO A 70 15.47 11.57 1.04
N GLY A 71 16.49 11.03 0.35
CA GLY A 71 17.37 9.97 0.87
C GLY A 71 16.80 8.55 0.89
N ALA A 72 15.61 8.33 0.33
CA ALA A 72 14.98 7.03 0.16
C ALA A 72 14.23 6.96 -1.17
N ARG A 73 14.95 7.04 -2.30
CA ARG A 73 14.34 6.87 -3.63
C ARG A 73 13.79 5.46 -3.82
N TRP A 74 12.61 5.36 -4.42
CA TRP A 74 12.05 4.09 -4.84
C TRP A 74 12.99 3.41 -5.83
N LYS A 75 13.35 2.15 -5.53
CA LYS A 75 14.38 1.38 -6.25
C LYS A 75 14.15 1.34 -7.77
N GLN A 76 12.89 1.23 -8.18
CA GLN A 76 12.43 1.19 -9.57
C GLN A 76 12.74 2.48 -10.33
N LEU A 77 12.84 3.61 -9.61
CA LEU A 77 13.18 4.93 -10.14
C LEU A 77 14.64 5.32 -9.86
N ASN A 78 15.43 4.39 -9.33
CA ASN A 78 16.81 4.62 -8.92
C ASN A 78 17.76 3.56 -9.51
N GLU A 79 17.61 3.25 -10.79
CA GLU A 79 18.47 2.30 -11.51
C GLU A 79 18.54 0.90 -10.85
N ASN A 80 17.44 0.49 -10.19
CA ASN A 80 17.37 -0.72 -9.37
C ASN A 80 18.40 -0.76 -8.22
N GLN A 81 18.77 0.40 -7.68
CA GLN A 81 19.61 0.54 -6.49
C GLN A 81 18.78 0.94 -5.28
N ASP A 82 19.05 0.30 -4.15
CA ASP A 82 18.45 0.69 -2.87
C ASP A 82 19.06 2.04 -2.40
N ASP A 83 18.22 2.97 -1.93
CA ASP A 83 18.65 4.25 -1.33
C ASP A 83 18.37 4.24 0.17
N GLY A 84 19.41 3.98 0.96
CA GLY A 84 19.30 3.83 2.41
C GLY A 84 19.75 5.05 3.21
N ARG A 85 19.91 6.23 2.58
CA ARG A 85 20.49 7.40 3.24
C ARG A 85 19.58 7.99 4.32
N LEU A 86 18.27 7.93 4.12
CA LEU A 86 17.25 8.29 5.12
C LEU A 86 17.55 7.60 6.46
N TRP A 87 17.92 6.33 6.42
CA TRP A 87 18.13 5.49 7.59
C TRP A 87 19.53 5.58 8.21
N ARG A 88 20.43 6.38 7.63
CA ARG A 88 21.82 6.56 8.11
C ARG A 88 22.14 7.98 8.54
N ASP A 89 21.39 8.97 8.07
CA ASP A 89 21.77 10.37 8.19
C ASP A 89 20.55 11.27 8.43
N GLU A 90 20.53 11.89 9.61
CA GLU A 90 19.46 12.75 10.11
C GLU A 90 19.16 13.95 9.17
N ARG A 91 20.12 14.36 8.33
CA ARG A 91 19.88 15.42 7.33
C ARG A 91 18.80 15.05 6.31
N TYR A 92 18.62 13.76 6.02
CA TYR A 92 17.56 13.29 5.13
C TYR A 92 16.22 13.19 5.85
N HIS A 93 16.20 12.94 7.17
CA HIS A 93 14.97 13.08 7.96
C HIS A 93 14.44 14.52 7.92
N GLU A 94 15.31 15.51 8.15
CA GLU A 94 14.93 16.92 8.08
C GLU A 94 14.33 17.31 6.72
N GLN A 95 14.92 16.81 5.63
CA GLN A 95 14.42 17.01 4.28
C GLN A 95 13.08 16.30 4.05
N ALA A 96 12.93 15.05 4.49
CA ALA A 96 11.69 14.29 4.37
C ALA A 96 10.54 14.92 5.16
N PHE A 97 10.81 15.36 6.38
CA PHE A 97 9.84 16.09 7.21
C PHE A 97 9.46 17.43 6.59
N ASN A 98 10.44 18.17 6.03
CA ASN A 98 10.17 19.42 5.32
C ASN A 98 9.32 19.19 4.05
N PHE A 99 9.59 18.12 3.30
CA PHE A 99 8.79 17.74 2.14
C PHE A 99 7.33 17.48 2.53
N TRP A 100 7.09 16.60 3.51
CA TRP A 100 5.73 16.29 3.93
C TRP A 100 5.01 17.48 4.57
N ARG A 101 5.71 18.34 5.31
CA ARG A 101 5.14 19.58 5.82
C ARG A 101 4.71 20.51 4.69
N GLN A 102 5.53 20.69 3.66
CA GLN A 102 5.14 21.49 2.50
C GLN A 102 3.95 20.87 1.77
N LEU A 103 3.91 19.54 1.63
CA LEU A 103 2.87 18.86 0.87
C LEU A 103 1.54 18.88 1.62
N ALA A 104 1.54 18.53 2.91
CA ALA A 104 0.36 18.57 3.76
C ALA A 104 -0.24 19.98 3.84
N MET A 105 0.59 21.02 4.00
CA MET A 105 0.12 22.42 3.98
C MET A 105 -0.62 22.79 2.70
N ARG A 106 -0.28 22.16 1.56
CA ARG A 106 -0.95 22.40 0.27
C ARG A 106 -2.19 21.55 0.06
N LEU A 107 -2.33 20.46 0.82
CA LEU A 107 -3.38 19.44 0.62
C LEU A 107 -4.40 19.34 1.76
N GLU A 108 -4.16 19.93 2.94
CA GLU A 108 -4.99 19.80 4.14
C GLU A 108 -6.49 20.08 3.94
N LYS A 109 -6.82 20.89 2.93
CA LYS A 109 -8.20 21.29 2.59
C LYS A 109 -8.73 20.67 1.31
N HIS A 110 -7.95 19.82 0.65
CA HIS A 110 -8.37 19.21 -0.60
C HIS A 110 -9.44 18.15 -0.31
N PRO A 111 -10.68 18.29 -0.83
CA PRO A 111 -11.80 17.44 -0.43
C PRO A 111 -11.62 15.96 -0.78
N ALA A 112 -10.86 15.64 -1.82
CA ALA A 112 -10.55 14.26 -2.17
C ALA A 112 -9.64 13.55 -1.15
N ILE A 113 -8.79 14.27 -0.41
CA ILE A 113 -7.81 13.64 0.49
C ILE A 113 -8.53 13.10 1.74
N VAL A 114 -8.29 11.83 2.05
CA VAL A 114 -8.80 11.17 3.27
C VAL A 114 -7.69 10.62 4.16
N ALA A 115 -6.48 10.44 3.64
CA ALA A 115 -5.29 10.20 4.46
C ALA A 115 -4.00 10.49 3.68
N TYR A 116 -2.91 10.72 4.42
CA TYR A 116 -1.55 10.63 3.90
C TYR A 116 -0.93 9.30 4.31
N ASN A 117 -0.12 8.70 3.45
CA ASN A 117 0.73 7.56 3.80
C ASN A 117 2.19 7.94 3.53
N PRO A 118 2.91 8.43 4.55
CA PRO A 118 4.16 9.16 4.34
C PRO A 118 5.28 8.41 3.63
N LEU A 119 5.36 7.10 3.85
CA LEU A 119 6.32 6.23 3.19
C LEU A 119 5.71 4.85 3.08
N ASN A 120 5.56 4.37 1.84
CA ASN A 120 5.17 3.00 1.53
C ASN A 120 6.33 2.05 1.82
N GLU A 121 6.04 0.97 2.54
CA GLU A 121 6.95 -0.15 2.78
C GLU A 121 8.38 0.25 3.22
N PRO A 122 8.54 1.00 4.33
CA PRO A 122 9.85 1.25 4.89
C PRO A 122 10.56 -0.08 5.18
N HIS A 123 11.84 -0.13 4.81
CA HIS A 123 12.71 -1.27 5.08
C HIS A 123 14.12 -0.82 5.53
N PRO A 124 14.22 0.00 6.60
CA PRO A 124 15.50 0.50 7.14
C PRO A 124 16.52 -0.59 7.45
N GLU A 125 16.06 -1.70 8.05
CA GLU A 125 16.85 -2.83 8.53
C GLU A 125 17.66 -3.53 7.44
N LYS A 126 17.20 -3.49 6.18
CA LYS A 126 17.95 -4.01 5.03
C LYS A 126 19.28 -3.32 4.83
N VAL A 127 19.32 -2.02 5.10
CA VAL A 127 20.55 -1.22 5.04
C VAL A 127 21.58 -1.73 6.03
N PHE A 128 21.15 -2.43 7.07
CA PHE A 128 21.96 -3.03 8.13
C PHE A 128 22.09 -4.55 8.00
N GLY A 129 21.58 -5.15 6.92
CA GLY A 129 21.77 -6.57 6.59
C GLY A 129 20.74 -7.52 7.19
N PHE A 130 19.58 -7.03 7.64
CA PHE A 130 18.47 -7.88 8.09
C PHE A 130 17.47 -8.10 6.96
N GLU A 131 17.05 -9.35 6.79
CA GLU A 131 16.05 -9.77 5.80
C GLU A 131 14.78 -10.33 6.47
N GLU A 132 14.87 -10.68 7.76
CA GLU A 132 13.77 -11.26 8.54
C GLU A 132 13.78 -10.74 10.00
N PRO A 133 12.62 -10.65 10.66
CA PRO A 133 12.49 -10.21 12.05
C PRO A 133 12.91 -11.30 13.06
N ASP A 134 14.16 -11.75 13.00
CA ASP A 134 14.71 -12.82 13.83
C ASP A 134 15.27 -12.34 15.19
N GLU A 135 15.93 -13.24 15.93
CA GLU A 135 16.59 -12.91 17.20
C GLU A 135 17.74 -11.90 17.03
N ASN A 136 18.45 -11.93 15.91
CA ASN A 136 19.55 -10.99 15.63
C ASN A 136 18.99 -9.59 15.38
N PHE A 137 17.92 -9.49 14.60
CA PHE A 137 17.19 -8.25 14.40
C PHE A 137 16.66 -7.72 15.74
N SER A 138 16.10 -8.59 16.59
CA SER A 138 15.59 -8.20 17.91
C SER A 138 16.68 -7.58 18.81
N GLN A 139 17.90 -8.13 18.79
CA GLN A 139 19.04 -7.56 19.52
C GLN A 139 19.49 -6.22 18.95
N TRP A 140 19.55 -6.10 17.62
CA TRP A 140 19.90 -4.85 16.94
C TRP A 140 18.85 -3.76 17.20
N PHE A 141 17.57 -4.10 17.13
CA PHE A 141 16.44 -3.21 17.38
C PHE A 141 16.54 -2.52 18.75
N GLN A 142 16.97 -3.25 19.79
CA GLN A 142 17.17 -2.67 21.13
C GLN A 142 18.29 -1.61 21.16
N GLY A 143 19.29 -1.72 20.29
CA GLY A 143 20.47 -0.85 20.24
C GLY A 143 20.33 0.40 19.36
N ILE A 144 19.29 0.49 18.53
CA ILE A 144 19.12 1.60 17.56
C ILE A 144 18.22 2.74 18.03
N GLN A 145 17.68 2.65 19.24
CA GLN A 145 16.82 3.69 19.80
C GLN A 145 17.48 5.08 19.68
N ASN A 146 16.73 6.07 19.22
CA ASN A 146 17.21 7.44 19.00
C ASN A 146 18.25 7.63 17.88
N THR A 147 18.45 6.63 17.01
CA THR A 147 19.29 6.77 15.81
C THR A 147 18.42 7.02 14.56
N PRO A 148 19.02 7.39 13.41
CA PRO A 148 18.29 7.45 12.14
C PRO A 148 17.71 6.11 11.66
N ALA A 149 18.19 4.97 12.18
CA ALA A 149 17.69 3.64 11.81
C ALA A 149 16.36 3.28 12.50
N ASP A 150 15.95 4.05 13.50
CA ASP A 150 14.74 3.81 14.30
C ASP A 150 13.49 4.28 13.57
N LEU A 151 12.78 3.33 12.94
CA LEU A 151 11.54 3.59 12.21
C LEU A 151 10.43 4.16 13.12
N ASN A 152 10.34 3.72 14.38
CA ASN A 152 9.32 4.19 15.30
C ASN A 152 9.54 5.68 15.60
N ARG A 153 10.80 6.07 15.86
CA ARG A 153 11.17 7.48 16.02
C ARG A 153 10.94 8.28 14.74
N PHE A 154 11.27 7.73 13.57
CA PHE A 154 11.02 8.39 12.29
C PHE A 154 9.53 8.67 12.10
N ASN A 155 8.68 7.65 12.29
CA ASN A 155 7.23 7.74 12.15
C ASN A 155 6.61 8.76 13.12
N GLN A 156 7.04 8.76 14.39
CA GLN A 156 6.60 9.77 15.35
C GLN A 156 6.91 11.20 14.86
N ARG A 157 8.16 11.44 14.45
CA ARG A 157 8.58 12.78 14.00
C ARG A 157 7.97 13.20 12.67
N MET A 158 7.66 12.24 11.80
CA MET A 158 6.92 12.49 10.57
C MET A 158 5.51 12.99 10.88
N VAL A 159 4.81 12.32 11.79
CA VAL A 159 3.48 12.73 12.25
C VAL A 159 3.53 14.12 12.88
N GLU A 160 4.47 14.37 13.80
CA GLU A 160 4.68 15.70 14.41
C GLU A 160 4.91 16.79 13.35
N SER A 161 5.69 16.50 12.30
CA SER A 161 5.96 17.44 11.21
C SER A 161 4.70 17.77 10.40
N ILE A 162 3.91 16.75 10.02
CA ILE A 162 2.64 16.94 9.31
C ILE A 162 1.65 17.71 10.19
N ARG A 163 1.53 17.33 11.47
CA ARG A 163 0.62 17.97 12.43
C ARG A 163 0.93 19.44 12.71
N SER A 164 2.17 19.87 12.45
CA SER A 164 2.53 21.30 12.53
C SER A 164 1.78 22.19 11.52
N VAL A 165 1.21 21.60 10.47
CA VAL A 165 0.49 22.32 9.40
C VAL A 165 -0.88 21.74 9.07
N ASP A 166 -1.18 20.48 9.42
CA ASP A 166 -2.45 19.79 9.16
C ASP A 166 -2.86 18.98 10.40
N ALA A 167 -3.84 19.50 11.15
CA ALA A 167 -4.27 18.92 12.43
C ALA A 167 -5.25 17.74 12.28
N ASP A 168 -5.81 17.51 11.09
CA ASP A 168 -7.03 16.72 10.95
C ASP A 168 -6.92 15.55 9.98
N THR A 169 -6.12 15.65 8.92
CA THR A 169 -6.02 14.57 7.94
C THR A 169 -5.42 13.31 8.59
N PRO A 170 -6.07 12.13 8.49
CA PRO A 170 -5.49 10.87 8.96
C PRO A 170 -4.12 10.57 8.35
N ILE A 171 -3.24 9.93 9.13
CA ILE A 171 -1.89 9.55 8.68
C ILE A 171 -1.74 8.04 8.81
N MET A 172 -1.57 7.36 7.68
CA MET A 172 -1.34 5.93 7.57
C MET A 172 0.14 5.63 7.64
N LEU A 173 0.56 4.83 8.62
CA LEU A 173 1.94 4.46 8.85
C LEU A 173 2.17 2.99 8.53
N ASP A 174 3.06 2.75 7.58
CA ASP A 174 3.59 1.42 7.30
C ASP A 174 4.70 1.10 8.31
N GLY A 175 4.80 -0.18 8.70
CA GLY A 175 5.79 -0.68 9.65
C GLY A 175 7.02 -1.31 9.01
N TRP A 176 7.84 -1.94 9.85
CA TRP A 176 9.06 -2.66 9.47
C TRP A 176 8.81 -3.76 8.41
N PHE A 177 9.88 -4.19 7.75
CA PHE A 177 9.92 -5.31 6.80
C PHE A 177 8.90 -5.16 5.67
N TYR A 178 8.88 -4.00 5.01
CA TYR A 178 7.89 -3.69 3.97
C TYR A 178 6.45 -3.79 4.48
N ALA A 179 6.19 -3.28 5.70
CA ALA A 179 4.91 -3.41 6.40
C ALA A 179 4.45 -4.88 6.63
N ALA A 180 5.39 -5.82 6.82
CA ALA A 180 5.04 -7.21 7.04
C ALA A 180 4.20 -7.38 8.33
N PRO A 181 3.14 -8.20 8.32
CA PRO A 181 2.26 -8.35 9.48
C PRO A 181 3.01 -8.87 10.72
N GLN A 182 3.94 -9.81 10.53
CA GLN A 182 4.75 -10.40 11.61
C GLN A 182 5.67 -9.36 12.27
N ALA A 183 6.01 -8.28 11.58
CA ALA A 183 6.90 -7.25 12.10
C ALA A 183 6.20 -6.26 13.05
N PHE A 184 4.89 -6.37 13.24
CA PHE A 184 4.13 -5.53 14.17
C PHE A 184 4.57 -5.66 15.62
N ASP A 185 5.23 -6.75 16.00
CA ASP A 185 5.80 -6.90 17.34
C ASP A 185 6.91 -5.85 17.63
N PHE A 186 7.45 -5.18 16.61
CA PHE A 186 8.48 -4.13 16.69
C PHE A 186 7.94 -2.71 16.43
N ASN A 187 6.65 -2.58 16.13
CA ASN A 187 6.01 -1.27 15.97
C ASN A 187 5.64 -0.68 17.33
N HIS A 188 5.78 0.63 17.46
CA HIS A 188 5.27 1.40 18.59
C HIS A 188 4.19 2.38 18.12
N PRO A 189 3.15 2.63 18.93
CA PRO A 189 2.15 3.61 18.58
C PRO A 189 2.71 5.03 18.62
N VAL A 190 2.15 5.90 17.78
CA VAL A 190 2.34 7.34 17.84
C VAL A 190 1.20 7.96 18.65
N ASP A 191 1.50 8.94 19.50
CA ASP A 191 0.53 9.70 20.30
C ASP A 191 -0.27 10.68 19.41
N ASP A 192 -1.15 10.12 18.59
CA ASP A 192 -2.06 10.81 17.68
C ASP A 192 -3.31 9.94 17.49
N ASP A 193 -4.49 10.52 17.61
CA ASP A 193 -5.76 9.79 17.56
C ASP A 193 -6.25 9.49 16.13
N LYS A 194 -5.59 10.06 15.10
CA LYS A 194 -5.94 9.96 13.67
C LYS A 194 -4.89 9.17 12.88
N VAL A 195 -3.94 8.52 13.54
CA VAL A 195 -2.97 7.62 12.89
C VAL A 195 -3.60 6.26 12.60
N LEU A 196 -3.47 5.77 11.36
CA LEU A 196 -3.81 4.42 10.95
C LEU A 196 -2.53 3.57 10.87
N TYR A 197 -2.57 2.31 11.29
CA TYR A 197 -1.45 1.38 11.18
C TYR A 197 -1.68 0.40 10.04
N ALA A 198 -0.77 0.44 9.07
CA ALA A 198 -0.84 -0.30 7.82
C ALA A 198 0.02 -1.56 7.84
N PHE A 199 -0.52 -2.65 7.29
CA PHE A 199 0.23 -3.87 6.99
C PHE A 199 -0.07 -4.36 5.59
N HIS A 200 0.91 -5.04 5.00
CA HIS A 200 0.83 -5.57 3.63
C HIS A 200 0.75 -7.10 3.63
N ASN A 201 0.11 -7.60 2.58
CA ASN A 201 -0.21 -8.98 2.22
C ASN A 201 0.43 -10.09 3.10
N PRO A 202 -0.36 -10.85 3.87
CA PRO A 202 0.17 -11.95 4.67
C PRO A 202 0.64 -13.15 3.85
N GLY A 203 1.34 -14.08 4.50
CA GLY A 203 1.76 -15.33 3.89
C GLY A 203 2.86 -15.21 2.83
N PRO A 204 3.21 -16.33 2.17
CA PRO A 204 4.44 -16.39 1.39
C PRO A 204 4.36 -15.62 0.06
N TRP A 205 5.21 -14.60 -0.11
CA TRP A 205 5.30 -13.81 -1.34
C TRP A 205 5.46 -14.64 -2.63
N GLN A 206 6.23 -15.73 -2.53
CA GLN A 206 6.48 -16.67 -3.62
C GLN A 206 5.23 -17.43 -4.10
N MET A 207 4.19 -17.53 -3.25
CA MET A 207 2.91 -18.13 -3.60
C MET A 207 2.07 -17.16 -4.44
N VAL A 208 2.04 -15.88 -4.10
CA VAL A 208 1.12 -14.91 -4.70
C VAL A 208 1.65 -14.26 -5.98
N THR A 209 2.94 -14.47 -6.30
CA THR A 209 3.65 -13.78 -7.40
C THR A 209 3.85 -14.67 -8.63
N TYR A 210 3.20 -14.35 -9.75
CA TYR A 210 3.16 -15.21 -10.96
C TYR A 210 4.53 -15.66 -11.49
N ARG A 211 5.47 -14.72 -11.64
CA ARG A 211 6.81 -15.01 -12.18
C ARG A 211 7.64 -15.94 -11.28
N VAL A 212 7.29 -16.00 -9.99
CA VAL A 212 8.00 -16.76 -8.95
C VAL A 212 7.33 -18.09 -8.68
N ASN A 213 6.01 -18.12 -8.59
CA ASN A 213 5.23 -19.31 -8.26
C ASN A 213 5.47 -20.42 -9.31
N LYS A 214 5.39 -20.09 -10.62
CA LYS A 214 5.57 -21.06 -11.74
C LYS A 214 4.68 -22.32 -11.62
N GLY A 215 3.51 -22.20 -10.99
CA GLY A 215 2.54 -23.29 -10.76
C GLY A 215 2.86 -24.21 -9.58
N ARG A 216 3.89 -23.91 -8.78
CA ARG A 216 4.33 -24.74 -7.65
C ARG A 216 3.38 -24.66 -6.45
N TYR A 217 2.77 -23.50 -6.24
CA TYR A 217 2.01 -23.19 -5.03
C TYR A 217 0.58 -22.78 -5.37
N ALA A 218 -0.35 -23.08 -4.46
CA ALA A 218 -1.75 -22.68 -4.57
C ALA A 218 -2.38 -22.68 -3.18
N TYR A 219 -3.04 -21.60 -2.81
CA TYR A 219 -3.88 -21.57 -1.62
C TYR A 219 -5.21 -22.33 -1.89
N PRO A 220 -5.74 -23.12 -0.94
CA PRO A 220 -5.17 -23.41 0.39
C PRO A 220 -4.21 -24.59 0.41
N ASP A 221 -4.21 -25.46 -0.59
CA ASP A 221 -3.70 -26.83 -0.44
C ASP A 221 -2.17 -26.96 -0.48
N ARG A 222 -1.49 -26.03 -1.16
CA ARG A 222 -0.05 -26.09 -1.48
C ARG A 222 0.66 -24.79 -1.10
N VAL A 223 0.57 -24.38 0.16
CA VAL A 223 1.28 -23.20 0.69
C VAL A 223 2.71 -23.58 1.10
N PRO A 224 3.75 -22.87 0.65
CA PRO A 224 5.12 -23.22 1.01
C PRO A 224 5.47 -22.82 2.43
N LYS A 225 6.15 -23.71 3.16
CA LYS A 225 6.66 -23.41 4.51
C LYS A 225 7.83 -22.41 4.53
N TRP A 226 8.65 -22.40 3.48
CA TRP A 226 9.78 -21.48 3.28
C TRP A 226 10.20 -21.46 1.81
N TRP A 227 11.22 -20.67 1.47
CA TRP A 227 11.71 -20.54 0.09
C TRP A 227 12.12 -21.89 -0.51
N ASN A 228 11.45 -22.30 -1.62
CA ASN A 228 11.65 -23.61 -2.26
C ASN A 228 11.44 -24.84 -1.33
N GLY A 229 10.73 -24.65 -0.21
CA GLY A 229 10.47 -25.70 0.78
C GLY A 229 9.29 -26.64 0.45
N PRO A 230 8.99 -27.60 1.34
CA PRO A 230 7.79 -28.41 1.25
C PRO A 230 6.54 -27.55 1.39
N VAL A 231 5.42 -28.09 0.92
CA VAL A 231 4.11 -27.44 1.00
C VAL A 231 3.27 -28.03 2.13
N GLU A 232 2.34 -27.22 2.62
CA GLU A 232 1.29 -27.61 3.54
C GLU A 232 -0.05 -26.99 3.13
N SER A 233 -1.13 -27.52 3.68
CA SER A 233 -2.45 -26.94 3.50
C SER A 233 -2.75 -25.94 4.61
N TRP A 234 -3.31 -24.78 4.25
CA TRP A 234 -3.72 -23.75 5.21
C TRP A 234 -5.24 -23.70 5.35
N THR A 235 -5.72 -23.47 6.56
CA THR A 235 -7.11 -23.06 6.82
C THR A 235 -7.20 -21.53 6.87
N ILE A 236 -8.42 -20.98 6.90
CA ILE A 236 -8.62 -19.56 7.20
C ILE A 236 -8.04 -19.18 8.57
N ASP A 237 -8.14 -20.06 9.58
CA ASP A 237 -7.55 -19.82 10.90
C ASP A 237 -6.02 -19.71 10.82
N ARG A 238 -5.37 -20.61 10.06
CA ARG A 238 -3.92 -20.53 9.82
C ARG A 238 -3.53 -19.24 9.09
N LEU A 239 -4.35 -18.77 8.15
CA LEU A 239 -4.15 -17.48 7.49
C LEU A 239 -4.35 -16.30 8.46
N ALA A 240 -5.32 -16.40 9.37
CA ALA A 240 -5.56 -15.41 10.42
C ALA A 240 -4.42 -15.34 11.46
N GLU A 241 -3.70 -16.44 11.68
CA GLU A 241 -2.49 -16.48 12.51
C GLU A 241 -1.34 -15.67 11.91
N GLU A 242 -1.22 -15.59 10.58
CA GLU A 242 -0.16 -14.81 9.90
C GLU A 242 -0.23 -13.31 10.19
N ILE A 243 -1.40 -12.82 10.59
CA ILE A 243 -1.64 -11.41 10.96
C ILE A 243 -1.87 -11.24 12.47
N ASN A 244 -1.53 -12.24 13.28
CA ASN A 244 -1.79 -12.20 14.72
C ASN A 244 -0.90 -11.18 15.45
N ALA A 245 0.30 -10.88 14.93
CA ALA A 245 1.14 -9.81 15.47
C ALA A 245 0.45 -8.43 15.39
N VAL A 246 -0.31 -8.17 14.33
CA VAL A 246 -1.13 -6.95 14.19
C VAL A 246 -2.21 -6.89 15.27
N GLN A 247 -2.91 -8.01 15.52
CA GLN A 247 -3.93 -8.11 16.56
C GLN A 247 -3.32 -7.88 17.95
N ARG A 248 -2.19 -8.52 18.25
CA ARG A 248 -1.48 -8.34 19.53
C ARG A 248 -1.02 -6.89 19.73
N PHE A 249 -0.53 -6.24 18.68
CA PHE A 249 -0.19 -4.82 18.72
C PHE A 249 -1.42 -3.97 19.08
N ALA A 250 -2.54 -4.18 18.39
CA ALA A 250 -3.75 -3.43 18.64
C ALA A 250 -4.29 -3.65 20.07
N GLU A 251 -4.28 -4.87 20.58
CA GLU A 251 -4.70 -5.19 21.95
C GLU A 251 -3.75 -4.60 23.00
N ARG A 252 -2.43 -4.76 22.80
CA ARG A 252 -1.41 -4.28 23.74
C ARG A 252 -1.46 -2.77 23.94
N TYR A 253 -1.72 -2.04 22.87
CA TYR A 253 -1.71 -0.56 22.86
C TYR A 253 -3.11 0.04 22.76
N GLU A 254 -4.16 -0.77 22.94
CA GLU A 254 -5.56 -0.34 22.92
C GLU A 254 -5.94 0.43 21.64
N ILE A 255 -5.37 0.04 20.51
CA ILE A 255 -5.65 0.66 19.21
C ILE A 255 -7.03 0.19 18.72
N PRO A 256 -7.99 1.10 18.49
CA PRO A 256 -9.28 0.76 17.92
C PRO A 256 -9.17 0.05 16.57
N SER A 257 -10.08 -0.89 16.29
CA SER A 257 -10.06 -1.68 15.04
C SER A 257 -10.10 -0.81 13.77
N HIS A 258 -10.84 0.29 13.78
CA HIS A 258 -10.92 1.23 12.67
C HIS A 258 -9.61 2.02 12.43
N ARG A 259 -8.60 1.85 13.28
CA ARG A 259 -7.25 2.39 13.09
C ARG A 259 -6.26 1.37 12.53
N ILE A 260 -6.72 0.18 12.16
CA ILE A 260 -5.92 -0.85 11.48
C ILE A 260 -6.38 -0.96 10.02
N ILE A 261 -5.41 -1.04 9.10
CA ILE A 261 -5.67 -1.15 7.67
C ILE A 261 -4.75 -2.16 6.98
N ALA A 262 -5.34 -3.12 6.25
CA ALA A 262 -4.61 -3.93 5.28
C ALA A 262 -4.47 -3.13 3.97
N SER A 263 -3.50 -2.21 3.92
CA SER A 263 -3.39 -1.21 2.84
C SER A 263 -2.98 -1.79 1.49
N GLU A 264 -2.42 -2.99 1.47
CA GLU A 264 -2.19 -3.77 0.26
C GLU A 264 -2.34 -5.27 0.53
N PHE A 265 -3.19 -5.94 -0.23
CA PHE A 265 -3.17 -7.40 -0.34
C PHE A 265 -3.45 -7.82 -1.78
N TRP A 266 -2.81 -8.90 -2.23
CA TRP A 266 -2.91 -9.34 -3.61
C TRP A 266 -2.64 -10.83 -3.78
N TYR A 267 -3.13 -11.34 -4.91
CA TYR A 267 -2.78 -12.65 -5.42
C TYR A 267 -2.91 -12.60 -6.94
N ASP A 268 -1.86 -12.90 -7.69
CA ASP A 268 -1.93 -12.80 -9.15
C ASP A 268 -3.09 -13.64 -9.71
N ARG A 269 -4.00 -13.01 -10.45
CA ARG A 269 -5.24 -13.63 -10.96
C ARG A 269 -4.99 -14.89 -11.78
N ARG A 270 -3.79 -15.03 -12.36
CA ARG A 270 -3.41 -16.16 -13.23
C ARG A 270 -3.00 -17.39 -12.45
N LEU A 271 -2.83 -17.26 -11.13
CA LEU A 271 -2.43 -18.34 -10.24
C LEU A 271 -3.65 -18.99 -9.61
N GLU A 272 -3.60 -20.32 -9.48
CA GLU A 272 -4.57 -21.12 -8.74
C GLU A 272 -4.63 -20.64 -7.28
N GLY A 273 -5.83 -20.61 -6.70
CA GLY A 273 -6.05 -20.22 -5.31
C GLY A 273 -6.34 -18.74 -5.06
N ALA A 274 -6.18 -17.87 -6.07
CA ALA A 274 -6.39 -16.42 -5.92
C ALA A 274 -7.77 -16.06 -5.34
N ALA A 275 -8.82 -16.72 -5.81
CA ALA A 275 -10.20 -16.46 -5.36
C ALA A 275 -10.39 -16.80 -3.88
N ALA A 276 -9.98 -18.00 -3.46
CA ALA A 276 -10.09 -18.44 -2.07
C ALA A 276 -9.28 -17.53 -1.14
N TYR A 277 -8.02 -17.26 -1.50
CA TYR A 277 -7.14 -16.42 -0.70
C TYR A 277 -7.68 -15.01 -0.48
N LEU A 278 -8.10 -14.32 -1.55
CA LEU A 278 -8.65 -12.97 -1.42
C LEU A 278 -9.98 -12.97 -0.65
N SER A 279 -10.83 -13.99 -0.82
CA SER A 279 -12.08 -14.11 -0.07
C SER A 279 -11.83 -14.24 1.42
N ASP A 280 -10.90 -15.11 1.81
CA ASP A 280 -10.61 -15.42 3.21
C ASP A 280 -9.95 -14.22 3.91
N LEU A 281 -9.04 -13.50 3.23
CA LEU A 281 -8.50 -12.25 3.76
C LEU A 281 -9.57 -11.19 4.00
N ILE A 282 -10.47 -10.98 3.03
CA ILE A 282 -11.56 -10.01 3.17
C ILE A 282 -12.49 -10.40 4.32
N GLU A 283 -12.78 -11.69 4.48
CA GLU A 283 -13.57 -12.20 5.62
C GLU A 283 -12.88 -11.92 6.95
N ILE A 284 -11.58 -12.19 7.04
CA ILE A 284 -10.78 -11.91 8.24
C ILE A 284 -10.79 -10.41 8.55
N TYR A 285 -10.52 -9.54 7.57
CA TYR A 285 -10.46 -8.08 7.79
C TYR A 285 -11.83 -7.52 8.17
N ASN A 286 -12.91 -7.91 7.47
CA ASN A 286 -14.26 -7.47 7.79
C ASN A 286 -14.71 -7.94 9.18
N SER A 287 -14.40 -9.18 9.58
CA SER A 287 -14.77 -9.70 10.91
C SER A 287 -14.06 -8.97 12.05
N ARG A 288 -12.87 -8.42 11.79
CA ARG A 288 -12.10 -7.60 12.75
C ARG A 288 -12.45 -6.11 12.69
N GLY A 289 -13.28 -5.69 11.74
CA GLY A 289 -13.62 -4.28 11.53
C GLY A 289 -12.42 -3.44 11.06
N TRP A 290 -11.48 -4.06 10.34
CA TRP A 290 -10.30 -3.39 9.78
C TRP A 290 -10.60 -2.85 8.38
N HIS A 291 -9.99 -1.73 8.04
CA HIS A 291 -10.02 -1.23 6.67
C HIS A 291 -9.10 -2.07 5.77
N TRP A 292 -9.32 -2.04 4.45
CA TRP A 292 -8.48 -2.80 3.52
C TRP A 292 -8.52 -2.21 2.10
N ALA A 293 -7.43 -2.38 1.37
CA ALA A 293 -7.33 -2.09 -0.07
C ALA A 293 -6.62 -3.24 -0.79
N PHE A 294 -7.24 -3.73 -1.87
CA PHE A 294 -6.62 -4.76 -2.70
C PHE A 294 -5.67 -4.13 -3.72
N TYR A 295 -4.54 -4.79 -3.97
CA TYR A 295 -3.60 -4.41 -5.01
C TYR A 295 -3.83 -5.31 -6.25
N ALA A 296 -4.28 -4.79 -7.40
CA ALA A 296 -4.55 -3.39 -7.72
C ALA A 296 -5.81 -3.20 -8.57
N PHE A 297 -6.43 -2.02 -8.50
CA PHE A 297 -7.54 -1.68 -9.38
C PHE A 297 -7.03 -1.30 -10.77
N ARG A 298 -7.40 -2.09 -11.79
CA ARG A 298 -7.13 -1.83 -13.22
C ARG A 298 -5.65 -1.70 -13.62
N GLY A 299 -4.76 -2.43 -12.95
CA GLY A 299 -3.31 -2.41 -13.20
C GLY A 299 -2.90 -2.53 -14.68
N GLY A 300 -1.97 -1.67 -15.12
CA GLY A 300 -1.42 -1.63 -16.49
C GLY A 300 -0.05 -2.30 -16.64
N GLY A 301 0.46 -2.34 -17.87
CA GLY A 301 1.78 -2.92 -18.19
C GLY A 301 1.94 -4.35 -17.70
N SER A 302 3.02 -4.63 -16.96
CA SER A 302 3.30 -5.93 -16.34
C SER A 302 2.36 -6.30 -15.19
N TRP A 303 1.54 -5.37 -14.71
CA TRP A 303 0.63 -5.53 -13.56
C TRP A 303 -0.78 -5.97 -13.95
N THR A 304 -1.02 -6.35 -15.22
CA THR A 304 -2.30 -6.96 -15.65
C THR A 304 -2.61 -8.29 -14.97
N GLY A 305 -1.63 -8.91 -14.31
CA GLY A 305 -1.85 -10.05 -13.39
C GLY A 305 -2.62 -9.67 -12.12
N LEU A 306 -2.75 -8.38 -11.81
CA LEU A 306 -3.50 -7.87 -10.66
C LEU A 306 -4.79 -7.14 -11.07
N ASP A 307 -5.08 -7.04 -12.38
CA ASP A 307 -6.37 -6.53 -12.85
C ASP A 307 -7.42 -7.66 -12.74
N TYR A 308 -8.09 -7.72 -11.59
CA TYR A 308 -9.03 -8.78 -11.24
C TYR A 308 -10.31 -8.80 -12.10
N GLU A 309 -10.58 -7.73 -12.86
CA GLU A 309 -11.69 -7.69 -13.82
C GLU A 309 -11.40 -8.53 -15.07
N ILE A 310 -10.13 -8.89 -15.32
CA ILE A 310 -9.74 -9.79 -16.40
C ILE A 310 -9.84 -11.23 -15.89
N ALA A 311 -10.43 -12.14 -16.68
CA ALA A 311 -10.58 -13.53 -16.27
C ALA A 311 -9.21 -14.21 -16.03
N PRO A 312 -9.05 -15.08 -15.00
CA PRO A 312 -7.80 -15.78 -14.67
C PRO A 312 -7.07 -16.43 -15.84
N ASP A 313 -7.81 -17.09 -16.72
CA ASP A 313 -7.31 -17.84 -17.88
C ASP A 313 -7.02 -16.95 -19.10
N HIS A 314 -7.47 -15.68 -19.07
CA HIS A 314 -7.27 -14.76 -20.18
C HIS A 314 -5.82 -14.22 -20.21
N LYS A 315 -5.14 -14.47 -21.33
CA LYS A 315 -3.81 -13.93 -21.63
C LYS A 315 -3.95 -12.68 -22.50
N MET A 316 -3.23 -11.63 -22.14
CA MET A 316 -3.16 -10.41 -22.95
C MET A 316 -2.55 -10.72 -24.32
N ASP A 317 -3.23 -10.26 -25.37
CA ASP A 317 -2.81 -10.49 -26.76
C ASP A 317 -1.65 -9.57 -27.19
N TRP A 318 -1.17 -9.76 -28.41
CA TRP A 318 -0.02 -9.02 -28.94
C TRP A 318 -0.33 -7.53 -29.20
N HIS A 319 -1.58 -7.13 -29.43
CA HIS A 319 -1.95 -5.73 -29.62
C HIS A 319 -1.77 -4.95 -28.32
N TYR A 320 -2.15 -5.55 -27.18
CA TYR A 320 -1.91 -4.97 -25.86
C TYR A 320 -0.41 -4.70 -25.64
N TRP A 321 0.43 -5.71 -25.87
CA TRP A 321 1.89 -5.57 -25.65
C TRP A 321 2.52 -4.57 -26.62
N GLN A 322 2.08 -4.57 -27.88
CA GLN A 322 2.53 -3.57 -28.86
C GLN A 322 2.16 -2.15 -28.43
N ALA A 323 0.97 -1.92 -27.89
CA ALA A 323 0.57 -0.60 -27.39
C ALA A 323 1.44 -0.16 -26.21
N VAL A 324 1.70 -1.05 -25.25
CA VAL A 324 2.60 -0.80 -24.10
C VAL A 324 4.01 -0.44 -24.57
N GLU A 325 4.59 -1.22 -25.49
CA GLU A 325 5.94 -0.98 -26.03
C GLU A 325 6.05 0.34 -26.78
N GLN A 326 4.95 0.79 -27.41
CA GLN A 326 4.88 2.07 -28.12
C GLN A 326 4.53 3.27 -27.22
N GLY A 327 4.36 3.06 -25.91
CA GLY A 327 3.91 4.11 -24.99
C GLY A 327 2.49 4.62 -25.28
N LYS A 328 1.67 3.81 -25.95
CA LYS A 328 0.25 4.11 -26.23
C LYS A 328 -0.62 3.55 -25.12
N ASP A 329 -1.79 4.15 -24.92
CA ASP A 329 -2.79 3.64 -23.99
C ASP A 329 -3.30 2.25 -24.43
N PRO A 330 -3.04 1.18 -23.64
CA PRO A 330 -3.43 -0.17 -24.00
C PRO A 330 -4.81 -0.56 -23.43
N GLU A 331 -5.54 0.35 -22.79
CA GLU A 331 -6.75 0.06 -22.02
C GLU A 331 -7.84 -0.63 -22.83
N GLN A 332 -8.03 -0.23 -24.09
CA GLN A 332 -9.01 -0.84 -25.02
C GLN A 332 -8.78 -2.34 -25.28
N PHE A 333 -7.57 -2.84 -25.02
CA PHE A 333 -7.22 -4.25 -25.25
C PHE A 333 -7.36 -5.11 -23.98
N LYS A 334 -7.83 -4.55 -22.86
CA LYS A 334 -8.12 -5.31 -21.63
C LYS A 334 -9.54 -5.84 -21.65
N PRO A 335 -9.76 -7.16 -21.80
CA PRO A 335 -11.10 -7.73 -21.85
C PRO A 335 -11.61 -7.95 -20.42
N ARG A 336 -11.99 -6.84 -19.80
CA ARG A 336 -12.62 -6.84 -18.48
C ARG A 336 -14.03 -7.37 -18.56
N GLY A 337 -14.43 -8.11 -17.54
CA GLY A 337 -15.76 -8.67 -17.47
C GLY A 337 -16.02 -9.38 -16.15
N MET A 338 -17.28 -9.77 -15.97
CA MET A 338 -17.67 -10.52 -14.81
C MET A 338 -16.99 -11.90 -14.81
N ASN A 339 -16.27 -12.22 -13.73
CA ASN A 339 -15.65 -13.52 -13.54
C ASN A 339 -15.71 -13.92 -12.05
N PRO A 340 -15.51 -15.21 -11.68
CA PRO A 340 -15.64 -15.65 -10.29
C PRO A 340 -14.72 -14.91 -9.30
N LEU A 341 -13.49 -14.58 -9.71
CA LEU A 341 -12.55 -13.82 -8.89
C LEU A 341 -13.03 -12.38 -8.69
N TRP A 342 -13.44 -11.70 -9.77
CA TRP A 342 -13.97 -10.33 -9.67
C TRP A 342 -15.22 -10.23 -8.80
N LYS A 343 -16.12 -11.23 -8.86
CA LYS A 343 -17.33 -11.26 -8.03
C LYS A 343 -17.03 -11.17 -6.52
N ILE A 344 -15.89 -11.70 -6.08
CA ILE A 344 -15.49 -11.70 -4.66
C ILE A 344 -15.19 -10.29 -4.16
N LEU A 345 -14.55 -9.47 -5.00
CA LEU A 345 -14.23 -8.07 -4.73
C LEU A 345 -15.47 -7.19 -4.95
N GLN A 346 -16.11 -7.31 -6.12
CA GLN A 346 -17.23 -6.46 -6.50
C GLN A 346 -18.39 -6.49 -5.49
N ARG A 347 -18.67 -7.65 -4.86
CA ARG A 347 -19.74 -7.76 -3.85
C ARG A 347 -19.48 -6.90 -2.60
N GLN A 348 -18.23 -6.53 -2.33
CA GLN A 348 -17.87 -5.68 -1.18
C GLN A 348 -18.21 -4.21 -1.40
N PHE A 349 -18.23 -3.75 -2.66
CA PHE A 349 -18.41 -2.34 -3.02
C PHE A 349 -19.85 -1.99 -3.41
N ARG A 350 -20.70 -3.01 -3.58
CA ARG A 350 -22.14 -2.80 -3.77
C ARG A 350 -22.71 -2.29 -2.46
N LYS A 351 -22.87 -0.98 -2.36
CA LYS A 351 -23.65 -0.33 -1.29
C LYS A 351 -24.94 -1.12 -1.12
N ASN A 352 -25.14 -1.71 0.06
CA ASN A 352 -26.47 -2.14 0.48
C ASN A 352 -27.34 -0.89 0.39
N SER A 353 -28.23 -0.83 -0.60
CA SER A 353 -29.26 0.18 -0.76
C SER A 353 -30.34 0.08 0.33
N LYS A 354 -29.95 -0.26 1.56
CA LYS A 354 -30.81 -0.53 2.72
C LYS A 354 -30.39 0.26 3.97
N SER A 355 -30.07 1.55 3.81
CA SER A 355 -29.93 2.47 4.94
C SER A 355 -30.65 3.81 4.75
N GLN A 356 -31.64 3.89 3.85
CA GLN A 356 -32.57 5.02 3.77
C GLN A 356 -33.97 4.76 4.35
N ASP A 357 -34.27 3.55 4.85
CA ASP A 357 -35.53 3.26 5.53
C ASP A 357 -35.34 3.16 7.05
N PHE A 358 -34.98 4.28 7.67
CA PHE A 358 -35.37 4.57 9.05
C PHE A 358 -36.14 5.88 9.05
N ILE A 359 -37.39 5.80 8.62
CA ILE A 359 -38.41 6.78 8.95
C ILE A 359 -38.77 6.52 10.43
N SER A 360 -38.39 7.47 11.29
CA SER A 360 -38.89 7.56 12.66
C SER A 360 -40.40 7.78 12.66
N PRO A 361 -41.13 7.26 13.66
CA PRO A 361 -42.25 7.99 14.26
C PRO A 361 -41.75 9.16 15.11
#